data_AF-A0A0B0CVQ5-F1
#
_entry.id   AF-A0A0B0CVQ5-F1
#
_cell.length_a   1.000
_cell.length_b   1.000
_cell.length_c   1.000
_cell.angle_alpha   90.00
_cell.angle_beta   90.00
_cell.angle_gamma   90.00
#
_symmetry.space_group_name_H-M   'P 1'
#
loop_
_entity.id
_entity.type
_entity.pdbx_description
1 polymer ?
#
loop_
_entity_poly.entity_id
_entity_poly.type
_entity_poly.pdbx_seq_one_letter_code
_entity_poly.pdbx_strand_id
1 'polypeptide(L)'
;ITQYEIGWQSEGNTPDPWIGPDVQDLTRDLYNDKGYTTFVYAPVGFVSDHLEVLYDNDYECKVVCDEVGANYYRPEMPNTHPKFIRTLAEVVLDKVKE
;
A
#
# COMPACT_ATOMS: atom_id res chain seq x y z
N ILE A 1 -10.98 -11.62 4.15
CA ILE A 1 -10.31 -11.48 2.83
C ILE A 1 -9.47 -12.72 2.65
N THR A 2 -9.66 -13.48 1.58
CA THR A 2 -8.94 -14.75 1.33
C THR A 2 -7.99 -14.67 0.14
N GLN A 3 -8.09 -13.61 -0.67
CA GLN A 3 -7.18 -13.31 -1.77
C GLN A 3 -6.47 -12.00 -1.41
N TYR A 4 -5.18 -12.09 -1.12
CA TYR A 4 -4.31 -10.95 -0.87
C TYR A 4 -2.89 -11.36 -1.24
N GLU A 5 -2.09 -10.38 -1.64
CA GLU A 5 -0.67 -10.57 -1.88
C GLU A 5 0.11 -9.48 -1.13
N ILE A 6 1.40 -9.71 -0.95
CA ILE A 6 2.31 -8.76 -0.32
C ILE A 6 3.23 -8.23 -1.42
N GLY A 7 3.25 -6.90 -1.58
CA GLY A 7 4.17 -6.19 -2.47
C GLY A 7 4.90 -5.08 -1.72
N TRP A 8 5.91 -4.53 -2.39
CA TRP A 8 6.76 -3.44 -1.91
C TRP A 8 6.62 -2.25 -2.85
N GLN A 9 6.96 -1.05 -2.38
CA GLN A 9 6.84 0.17 -3.16
C GLN A 9 7.93 1.16 -2.76
N SER A 10 8.06 2.23 -3.54
CA SER A 10 8.96 3.35 -3.25
C SER A 10 10.44 2.94 -3.20
N GLU A 11 10.86 2.03 -4.07
CA GLU A 11 12.26 1.65 -4.17
C GLU A 11 13.15 2.85 -4.57
N GLY A 12 14.29 2.97 -3.90
CA GLY A 12 15.27 4.02 -4.19
C GLY A 12 16.17 3.68 -5.36
N ASN A 13 16.79 4.70 -5.95
CA ASN A 13 17.72 4.52 -7.07
C ASN A 13 19.14 4.15 -6.58
N THR A 14 19.32 2.89 -6.18
CA THR A 14 20.61 2.30 -5.78
C THR A 14 20.92 1.07 -6.63
N PRO A 15 22.21 0.71 -6.81
CA PRO A 15 22.58 -0.46 -7.61
C PRO A 15 22.23 -1.79 -6.93
N ASP A 16 22.09 -1.80 -5.60
CA ASP A 16 21.69 -2.97 -4.85
C ASP A 16 20.21 -3.30 -5.07
N PRO A 17 19.85 -4.59 -5.19
CA PRO A 17 18.47 -4.99 -5.40
C PRO A 17 17.61 -4.66 -4.18
N TRP A 18 16.42 -4.11 -4.45
CA TRP A 18 15.41 -3.84 -3.44
C TRP A 18 14.52 -5.06 -3.21
N ILE A 19 13.75 -5.01 -2.13
CA ILE A 19 12.80 -6.06 -1.81
C ILE A 19 11.61 -5.91 -2.77
N GLY A 20 11.28 -6.99 -3.48
CA GLY A 20 10.15 -7.04 -4.41
C GLY A 20 9.10 -8.09 -4.02
N PRO A 21 8.03 -8.22 -4.82
CA PRO A 21 7.79 -7.48 -6.07
C PRO A 21 7.36 -6.03 -5.81
N ASP A 22 7.68 -5.14 -6.75
CA ASP A 22 7.09 -3.80 -6.76
C ASP A 22 5.57 -3.91 -6.99
N VAL A 23 4.78 -3.03 -6.36
CA VAL A 23 3.32 -3.03 -6.45
C VAL A 23 2.79 -2.81 -7.86
N GLN A 24 3.50 -2.08 -8.72
CA GLN A 24 3.11 -1.87 -10.12
C GLN A 24 3.25 -3.17 -10.91
N ASP A 25 4.38 -3.84 -10.77
CA ASP A 25 4.65 -5.11 -11.43
C ASP A 25 3.71 -6.21 -10.92
N LEU A 26 3.55 -6.32 -9.60
CA LEU A 26 2.64 -7.27 -8.98
C LEU A 26 1.19 -7.08 -9.46
N THR A 27 0.74 -5.84 -9.68
CA THR A 27 -0.60 -5.56 -10.20
C THR A 27 -0.77 -6.12 -11.62
N ARG A 28 0.22 -5.91 -12.50
CA ARG A 28 0.20 -6.45 -13.87
C ARG A 28 0.20 -7.97 -13.87
N ASP A 29 1.06 -8.58 -13.07
CA ASP A 29 1.19 -10.03 -12.97
C ASP A 29 -0.11 -10.66 -12.48
N LEU A 30 -0.71 -10.11 -11.43
CA LEU A 30 -1.99 -10.60 -10.89
C LEU A 30 -3.15 -10.44 -11.87
N TYR A 31 -3.19 -9.36 -12.64
CA TYR A 31 -4.17 -9.22 -13.72
C TYR A 31 -3.97 -10.31 -14.78
N ASN A 32 -2.74 -10.51 -15.27
CA ASN A 32 -2.44 -11.47 -16.33
C ASN A 32 -2.67 -12.94 -15.90
N ASP A 33 -2.25 -13.28 -14.68
CA ASP A 33 -2.24 -14.66 -14.19
C ASP A 33 -3.58 -15.09 -13.59
N LYS A 34 -4.31 -14.14 -12.96
CA LYS A 34 -5.54 -14.44 -12.19
C LYS A 34 -6.78 -13.76 -12.76
N GLY A 35 -6.64 -12.77 -13.64
CA GLY A 35 -7.77 -12.03 -14.20
C GLY A 35 -8.48 -11.12 -13.21
N TYR A 36 -7.79 -10.64 -12.16
CA TYR A 36 -8.39 -9.71 -11.21
C TYR A 36 -8.66 -8.36 -11.86
N THR A 37 -9.89 -7.86 -11.72
CA THR A 37 -10.35 -6.60 -12.32
C THR A 37 -10.56 -5.48 -11.31
N THR A 38 -10.17 -5.70 -10.05
CA THR A 38 -10.28 -4.73 -8.97
C THR A 38 -9.14 -4.95 -7.99
N PHE A 39 -8.41 -3.88 -7.69
CA PHE A 39 -7.29 -3.88 -6.76
C PHE A 39 -7.56 -2.91 -5.61
N VAL A 40 -7.25 -3.36 -4.40
CA VAL A 40 -7.35 -2.56 -3.18
C VAL A 40 -5.95 -2.45 -2.57
N TYR A 41 -5.40 -1.24 -2.58
CA TYR A 41 -4.08 -0.94 -2.04
C TYR A 41 -4.22 -0.52 -0.58
N ALA A 42 -3.57 -1.24 0.32
CA ALA A 42 -3.48 -0.92 1.73
C ALA A 42 -2.00 -0.80 2.13
N PRO A 43 -1.37 0.37 1.95
CA PRO A 43 0.06 0.55 2.18
C PRO A 43 0.36 0.66 3.69
N VAL A 44 0.16 -0.44 4.41
CA VAL A 44 0.19 -0.52 5.89
C VAL A 44 1.55 -0.21 6.53
N GLY A 45 2.63 -0.13 5.73
CA GLY A 45 3.93 0.38 6.18
C GLY A 45 3.93 1.90 6.44
N PHE A 46 2.94 2.61 5.92
CA PHE A 46 2.78 4.05 6.04
C PHE A 46 1.58 4.41 6.94
N VAL A 47 1.59 5.63 7.49
CA VAL A 47 0.60 6.05 8.51
C VAL A 47 -0.16 7.32 8.14
N SER A 48 0.23 8.01 7.07
CA SER A 48 -0.42 9.24 6.62
C SER A 48 -0.39 9.36 5.11
N ASP A 49 -1.21 10.26 4.57
CA ASP A 49 -1.11 10.65 3.16
C ASP A 49 0.16 11.52 2.97
N HIS A 50 1.21 10.91 2.43
CA HIS A 50 2.46 11.57 2.01
C HIS A 50 2.80 11.15 0.57
N LEU A 51 3.97 11.56 0.06
CA LEU A 51 4.31 11.41 -1.36
C LEU A 51 4.21 9.96 -1.83
N GLU A 52 4.79 9.03 -1.07
CA GLU A 52 4.83 7.59 -1.33
C GLU A 52 3.45 6.90 -1.28
N VAL A 53 2.39 7.62 -0.89
CA VAL A 53 1.00 7.13 -0.98
C VAL A 53 0.26 7.89 -2.08
N LEU A 54 0.30 9.22 -2.04
CA LEU A 54 -0.43 10.09 -2.97
C LEU A 54 0.11 10.01 -4.40
N TYR A 55 1.36 9.58 -4.58
CA TYR A 55 1.97 9.41 -5.89
C TYR A 55 2.12 7.93 -6.23
N ASP A 56 2.94 7.18 -5.49
CA ASP A 56 3.27 5.80 -5.85
C ASP A 56 2.01 4.89 -5.88
N ASN A 57 1.04 5.10 -4.98
CA ASN A 57 -0.26 4.41 -5.05
C ASN A 57 -1.26 5.15 -5.93
N ASP A 58 -1.66 6.36 -5.53
CA ASP A 58 -2.82 7.03 -6.15
C ASP A 58 -2.56 7.51 -7.59
N TYR A 59 -1.29 7.57 -8.01
CA TYR A 59 -0.90 7.84 -9.38
C TYR A 59 -0.31 6.60 -10.06
N GLU A 60 0.84 6.07 -9.61
CA GLU A 60 1.55 5.03 -10.38
C GLU A 60 0.77 3.70 -10.41
N CYS A 61 0.32 3.18 -9.27
CA CYS A 61 -0.53 1.98 -9.25
C CYS A 61 -1.86 2.19 -9.97
N LYS A 62 -2.43 3.40 -9.88
CA LYS A 62 -3.65 3.76 -10.61
C LYS A 62 -3.43 3.74 -12.13
N VAL A 63 -2.29 4.25 -12.62
CA VAL A 63 -1.91 4.16 -14.03
C VAL A 63 -1.88 2.71 -14.49
N VAL A 64 -1.29 1.81 -13.71
CA VAL A 64 -1.29 0.36 -14.03
C VAL A 64 -2.71 -0.20 -14.09
N CYS A 65 -3.56 0.11 -13.10
CA CYS A 65 -4.96 -0.31 -13.10
C CYS A 65 -5.71 0.18 -14.35
N ASP A 66 -5.54 1.45 -14.71
CA ASP A 66 -6.18 2.05 -15.89
C ASP A 66 -5.73 1.38 -17.19
N GLU A 67 -4.44 1.04 -17.31
CA GLU A 67 -3.87 0.36 -18.48
C GLU A 67 -4.43 -1.05 -18.68
N VAL A 68 -4.66 -1.79 -17.60
CA VAL A 68 -5.23 -3.15 -17.65
C VAL A 68 -6.76 -3.15 -17.57
N GLY A 69 -7.40 -1.99 -17.42
CA GLY A 69 -8.85 -1.85 -17.30
C GLY A 69 -9.43 -2.37 -15.98
N ALA A 70 -8.66 -2.33 -14.89
CA ALA A 70 -9.06 -2.72 -13.55
C ALA A 70 -9.47 -1.51 -12.69
N ASN A 71 -10.31 -1.74 -11.67
CA ASN A 71 -10.72 -0.72 -10.72
C ASN A 71 -9.64 -0.51 -9.64
N TYR A 72 -9.32 0.75 -9.36
CA TYR A 72 -8.40 1.16 -8.29
C TYR A 72 -9.16 1.58 -7.04
N TYR A 73 -8.75 1.05 -5.88
CA TYR A 73 -9.19 1.52 -4.58
C TYR A 73 -8.02 1.62 -3.61
N ARG A 74 -8.01 2.68 -2.79
CA ARG A 74 -7.05 2.86 -1.70
C ARG A 74 -7.82 3.49 -0.53
N PRO A 75 -8.01 2.78 0.60
CA PRO A 75 -8.73 3.33 1.76
C PRO A 75 -8.03 4.56 2.36
N GLU A 76 -8.77 5.41 3.06
CA GLU A 76 -8.17 6.55 3.77
C GLU A 76 -7.02 6.10 4.68
N MET A 77 -5.89 6.81 4.62
CA MET A 77 -4.76 6.57 5.51
C MET A 77 -5.13 6.94 6.95
N PRO A 78 -4.44 6.36 7.96
CA PRO A 78 -4.75 6.64 9.35
C PRO A 78 -4.72 8.13 9.71
N ASN A 79 -3.73 8.87 9.19
CA ASN A 79 -3.57 10.31 9.40
C ASN A 79 -3.73 10.65 10.89
N THR A 80 -4.60 11.61 11.22
CA THR A 80 -4.94 11.99 12.59
C THR A 80 -6.28 11.41 13.04
N HIS A 81 -6.77 10.34 12.39
CA HIS A 81 -8.04 9.73 12.71
C HIS A 81 -8.08 9.32 14.21
N PRO A 82 -9.14 9.66 14.97
CA PRO A 82 -9.16 9.45 16.43
C PRO A 82 -8.89 8.01 16.87
N LYS A 83 -9.31 7.03 16.06
CA LYS A 83 -9.02 5.61 16.30
C LYS A 83 -7.51 5.31 16.23
N PHE A 84 -6.78 5.87 15.27
CA PHE A 84 -5.34 5.66 15.14
C PHE A 84 -4.58 6.31 16.29
N ILE A 85 -4.95 7.54 16.66
CA ILE A 85 -4.38 8.23 17.83
C ILE A 85 -4.60 7.43 19.11
N ARG A 86 -5.80 6.86 19.31
CA ARG A 86 -6.08 6.00 20.46
C ARG A 86 -5.18 4.75 20.48
N THR A 87 -5.03 4.08 19.35
CA THR A 87 -4.16 2.91 19.22
C THR A 87 -2.70 3.27 19.54
N LEU A 88 -2.17 4.39 19.03
CA LEU A 88 -0.82 4.83 19.38
C LEU A 88 -0.67 5.15 20.87
N ALA A 89 -1.68 5.79 21.48
CA ALA A 89 -1.68 6.06 22.92
C ALA A 89 -1.66 4.77 23.73
N GLU A 90 -2.44 3.75 23.35
CA GLU A 90 -2.45 2.43 23.98
C GLU A 90 -1.06 1.76 23.89
N VAL A 91 -0.42 1.77 22.71
CA VAL A 91 0.95 1.23 22.53
C VAL A 91 1.96 1.91 23.47
N VAL A 92 1.92 3.24 23.57
CA VAL A 92 2.81 3.99 24.47
C VAL A 92 2.52 3.66 25.94
N LEU A 93 1.24 3.64 26.33
CA LEU A 93 0.85 3.35 27.71
C LEU A 93 1.22 1.93 28.12
N ASP A 94 1.13 0.95 27.22
CA ASP A 94 1.54 -0.41 27.51
C ASP A 94 3.05 -0.52 27.63
N LYS A 95 3.82 0.19 26.79
CA LYS A 95 5.28 0.24 26.92
C LYS A 95 5.74 0.89 28.23
N VAL A 96 5.00 1.85 28.76
CA VAL A 96 5.33 2.49 30.06
C VAL A 96 5.06 1.57 31.25
N LYS A 97 4.19 0.57 31.11
CA LYS A 97 3.86 -0.39 32.18
C LYS A 97 4.84 -1.57 32.25
N GLU A 98 5.61 -1.83 31.19
CA GLU A 98 6.70 -2.82 31.17
C GLU A 98 7.86 -2.42 32.07
#